data_AF-A0A399YE45-F1
#
_entry.id   AF-A0A399YE45-F1
#
_cell.length_a   1.000
_cell.length_b   1.000
_cell.length_c   1.000
_cell.angle_alpha   90.00
_cell.angle_beta   90.00
_cell.angle_gamma   90.00
#
_symmetry.space_group_name_H-M   'P 1'
#
loop_
_entity.id
_entity.type
_entity.pdbx_description
1 polymer ?
#
loop_
_entity_poly.entity_id
_entity_poly.type
_entity_poly.pdbx_seq_one_letter_code
_entity_poly.pdbx_strand_id
1 'polypeptide(L)' 'MTTWAIIPVKPLRESKRRLEHLLSADARADLIHHFLDNLLAVLNETPGIDRILLVSSDT' A
#
# COMPACT_ATOMS: atom_id res chain seq x y z
N MET A 1 -25.97 1.04 1.79
CA MET A 1 -24.97 2.06 2.17
C MET A 1 -23.70 1.74 1.41
N THR A 2 -22.95 2.73 0.93
CA THR A 2 -21.70 2.49 0.20
C THR A 2 -20.53 2.48 1.17
N THR A 3 -19.80 1.38 1.24
CA THR A 3 -18.61 1.21 2.10
C THR A 3 -17.35 1.54 1.30
N TRP A 4 -16.50 2.39 1.88
CA TRP A 4 -15.22 2.80 1.29
C TRP A 4 -14.05 2.27 2.11
N ALA A 5 -13.07 1.69 1.43
CA ALA A 5 -11.74 1.46 1.98
C ALA A 5 -10.84 2.64 1.61
N ILE A 6 -10.35 3.38 2.61
CA ILE A 6 -9.42 4.51 2.41
C ILE A 6 -8.04 4.06 2.88
N ILE A 7 -7.07 4.02 1.96
CA ILE A 7 -5.72 3.53 2.23
C ILE A 7 -4.72 4.67 2.07
N PRO A 8 -4.14 5.18 3.17
CA PRO A 8 -3.00 6.09 3.09
C PRO A 8 -1.74 5.30 2.70
N VAL A 9 -1.05 5.75 1.67
CA VAL A 9 0.24 5.21 1.24
C VAL A 9 1.28 6.30 1.38
N LYS A 10 2.31 6.03 2.18
CA LYS A 10 3.47 6.92 2.34
C LYS A 10 4.45 6.67 1.17
N PRO A 11 5.25 7.67 0.75
CA PRO A 11 6.27 7.47 -0.28
C PRO A 11 7.08 6.21 -0.08
N LEU A 12 7.13 5.40 -1.12
CA LEU A 12 7.58 4.01 -1.03
C LEU A 12 9.05 3.91 -0.62
N ARG A 13 9.88 4.82 -1.14
CA ARG A 13 11.33 4.89 -0.83
C ARG A 13 11.63 5.33 0.61
N GLU A 14 10.72 6.08 1.22
CA GLU A 14 10.86 6.57 2.60
C GLU A 14 10.25 5.63 3.64
N SER A 15 9.61 4.57 3.18
CA SER A 15 8.83 3.69 4.01
C SER A 15 9.65 2.51 4.55
N LYS A 16 9.13 1.88 5.61
CA LYS A 16 9.74 0.73 6.31
C LYS A 16 11.21 0.94 6.69
N ARG A 17 11.60 2.16 7.10
CA ARG A 17 12.97 2.52 7.50
C ARG A 17 13.60 1.58 8.54
N ARG A 18 12.79 0.95 9.39
CA ARG A 18 13.26 -0.07 10.35
C ARG A 18 13.91 -1.30 9.67
N LEU A 19 13.67 -1.52 8.38
CA LEU A 19 14.28 -2.57 7.56
C LEU A 19 15.55 -2.12 6.82
N GLU A 20 16.02 -0.89 7.01
CA GLU A 20 17.23 -0.36 6.34
C GLU A 20 18.49 -1.21 6.60
N HIS A 21 18.55 -1.91 7.73
CA HIS A 21 19.65 -2.83 8.07
C HIS A 21 19.62 -4.17 7.29
N LEU A 22 18.52 -4.47 6.59
CA LEU A 22 18.31 -5.72 5.84
C LEU A 22 18.10 -5.49 4.35
N LEU A 23 17.49 -4.36 3.97
CA LEU A 23 17.03 -4.08 2.61
C LEU A 23 17.51 -2.70 2.16
N SER A 24 18.00 -2.63 0.92
CA SER A 24 18.29 -1.36 0.24
C SER A 24 17.01 -0.53 0.07
N ALA A 25 17.15 0.76 -0.27
CA ALA A 25 15.99 1.61 -0.52
C ALA A 25 15.08 1.07 -1.64
N ASP A 26 15.67 0.54 -2.71
CA ASP A 26 14.93 -0.06 -3.82
C ASP A 26 14.24 -1.37 -3.40
N ALA A 27 14.93 -2.26 -2.68
CA ALA A 27 14.32 -3.49 -2.19
C ALA A 27 13.17 -3.23 -1.20
N ARG A 28 13.22 -2.14 -0.43
CA ARG A 28 12.08 -1.70 0.40
C ARG A 28 10.93 -1.17 -0.45
N ALA A 29 11.21 -0.40 -1.50
CA ALA A 29 10.18 0.10 -2.40
C ALA A 29 9.45 -1.06 -3.09
N ASP A 30 10.20 -2.06 -3.60
CA ASP A 30 9.64 -3.26 -4.24
C ASP A 30 8.77 -4.06 -3.26
N LEU A 31 9.22 -4.25 -2.02
CA LEU A 31 8.46 -4.94 -0.98
C LEU A 31 7.13 -4.24 -0.69
N ILE A 32 7.14 -2.91 -0.61
CA ILE A 32 5.93 -2.14 -0.27
C ILE A 32 4.97 -2.11 -1.46
N HIS A 33 5.49 -2.04 -2.69
CA HIS A 33 4.68 -2.25 -3.89
C HIS A 33 3.95 -3.60 -3.84
N HIS A 34 4.66 -4.70 -3.55
CA HIS A 34 4.03 -6.02 -3.45
C HIS A 34 2.97 -6.09 -2.33
N PHE A 35 3.20 -5.43 -1.20
CA PHE A 35 2.20 -5.35 -0.13
C PHE A 35 0.95 -4.57 -0.56
N LEU A 36 1.13 -3.47 -1.29
CA LEU A 36 0.03 -2.67 -1.79
C LEU A 36 -0.77 -3.44 -2.85
N ASP A 37 -0.10 -4.12 -3.79
CA ASP A 37 -0.76 -4.92 -4.82
C ASP A 37 -1.60 -6.04 -4.20
N ASN A 38 -1.04 -6.77 -3.23
CA ASN A 38 -1.76 -7.81 -2.52
C ASN A 38 -2.94 -7.24 -1.72
N LEU A 39 -2.78 -6.10 -1.05
CA LEU A 39 -3.86 -5.43 -0.33
C LEU A 39 -4.99 -5.06 -1.28
N LEU A 40 -4.69 -4.45 -2.43
CA LEU A 40 -5.69 -4.05 -3.41
C LEU A 40 -6.39 -5.27 -4.02
N ALA A 41 -5.67 -6.35 -4.31
CA ALA A 41 -6.27 -7.60 -4.78
C ALA A 41 -7.30 -8.13 -3.78
N VAL A 42 -6.93 -8.23 -2.50
CA VAL A 42 -7.84 -8.71 -1.43
C VAL A 42 -9.05 -7.78 -1.27
N LEU A 43 -8.84 -6.45 -1.27
CA LEU A 43 -9.94 -5.49 -1.09
C LEU A 43 -10.93 -5.54 -2.27
N ASN A 44 -10.46 -5.76 -3.50
CA ASN A 44 -11.32 -5.91 -4.67
C ASN A 44 -12.18 -7.19 -4.61
N GLU A 45 -11.70 -8.22 -3.93
CA GLU A 45 -12.43 -9.49 -3.75
C GLU A 45 -13.30 -9.53 -2.48
N THR A 46 -13.16 -8.54 -1.59
CA THR A 46 -13.84 -8.52 -0.29
C THR A 46 -15.30 -8.08 -0.43
N PRO A 47 -16.29 -8.95 -0.13
CA PRO A 47 -17.69 -8.57 -0.16
C PRO A 47 -17.99 -7.44 0.83
N GLY A 48 -18.77 -6.45 0.39
CA GLY A 48 -19.18 -5.33 1.23
C GLY A 48 -18.21 -4.15 1.24
N ILE A 49 -17.14 -4.19 0.44
CA ILE A 49 -16.33 -3.01 0.08
C ILE A 49 -16.72 -2.60 -1.34
N ASP A 50 -17.32 -1.43 -1.49
CA ASP A 50 -17.85 -0.96 -2.78
C ASP A 50 -16.84 -0.12 -3.55
N ARG A 51 -15.95 0.57 -2.83
CA ARG A 51 -15.01 1.55 -3.39
C ARG A 51 -13.70 1.55 -2.61
N ILE A 52 -12.61 1.79 -3.34
CA ILE A 52 -11.26 1.92 -2.79
C ILE A 52 -10.76 3.32 -3.14
N LEU A 53 -10.25 4.06 -2.15
CA LEU A 53 -9.57 5.34 -2.32
C LEU A 53 -8.14 5.22 -1.80
N LEU A 54 -7.18 5.38 -2.69
CA LEU A 54 -5.77 5.50 -2.32
C LEU A 54 -5.43 6.98 -2.10
N VAL A 55 -4.78 7.30 -0.99
CA VAL A 55 -4.24 8.65 -0.73
C VAL A 55 -2.74 8.54 -0.58
N SER A 56 -2.00 9.03 -1.57
CA SER A 56 -0.54 9.08 -1.55
C SER A 56 -0.04 10.51 -1.77
N SER A 57 1.14 10.78 -1.23
CA SER A 57 1.92 11.99 -1.55
C SER A 57 3.01 11.72 -2.59
N ASP A 58 3.11 10.50 -3.13
CA ASP A 58 3.93 10.22 -4.31
C ASP A 58 3.35 10.99 -5.50
N THR A 59 4.18 11.82 -6.13
CA THR A 59 3.89 12.56 -7.37
C THR A 59 4.38 11.83 -8.60
#